data_AF-A0A7S1ADZ2-F1
#
_entry.id   AF-A0A7S1ADZ2-F1
#
_cell.length_a   1.000
_cell.length_b   1.000
_cell.length_c   1.000
_cell.angle_alpha   90.00
_cell.angle_beta   90.00
_cell.angle_gamma   90.00
#
_symmetry.space_group_name_H-M   'P 1'
#
loop_
_entity.id
_entity.type
_entity.pdbx_description
1 polymer ?
#
loop_
_entity_poly.entity_id
_entity_poly.type
_entity_poly.pdbx_seq_one_letter_code
_entity_poly.pdbx_strand_id
1 'polypeptide(L)'
;TGITTEVVEELCALPTKTSPALYDFVLVDLPLIAESQDGDRWREVAWSEIEVAARQCTVRCLLRALDALADGSDLLVRCSSLYTRFSLGLVAVLSVLFDRISFARPQVVPAWKGERWFVFTGCAPLTRSKERKAVRALLVCLMSQLSATPTKTILDVVPVALLCTGGFHEFLVASNEEAIDAELRYWSSSPPARA
;
A
#
# COMPACT_ATOMS: atom_id res chain seq x y z
N THR A 1 -20.91 14.03 0.02
CA THR A 1 -20.87 13.37 1.35
C THR A 1 -21.57 12.03 1.25
N GLY A 2 -20.87 10.90 1.43
CA GLY A 2 -21.56 9.63 1.70
C GLY A 2 -20.91 8.32 1.24
N ILE A 3 -20.09 8.28 0.18
CA ILE A 3 -19.79 7.00 -0.49
C ILE A 3 -18.41 6.39 -0.11
N THR A 4 -17.51 7.14 0.53
CA THR A 4 -16.14 6.65 0.81
C THR A 4 -15.95 5.99 2.18
N THR A 5 -16.88 6.14 3.11
CA THR A 5 -16.75 5.59 4.48
C THR A 5 -17.31 4.18 4.63
N GLU A 6 -18.36 3.81 3.89
CA GLU A 6 -19.07 2.53 4.09
C GLU A 6 -18.26 1.31 3.61
N VAL A 7 -17.49 1.42 2.52
CA VAL A 7 -16.64 0.32 2.01
C VAL A 7 -15.41 0.08 2.89
N VAL A 8 -14.94 1.12 3.61
CA VAL A 8 -13.82 1.01 4.56
C VAL A 8 -14.26 0.28 5.85
N GLU A 9 -15.56 0.31 6.18
CA GLU A 9 -16.09 -0.35 7.36
C GLU A 9 -16.12 -1.88 7.24
N GLU A 10 -16.34 -2.47 6.05
CA GLU A 10 -16.43 -3.94 5.92
C GLU A 10 -15.11 -4.68 6.19
N LEU A 11 -13.95 -4.12 5.80
CA LEU A 11 -12.64 -4.68 6.18
C LEU A 11 -12.26 -4.35 7.64
N CYS A 12 -12.80 -3.26 8.20
CA CYS A 12 -12.62 -2.87 9.61
C CYS A 12 -13.57 -3.60 10.57
N ALA A 13 -14.64 -4.21 10.05
CA ALA A 13 -15.70 -4.90 10.80
C ALA A 13 -15.41 -6.38 11.07
N LEU A 14 -14.22 -6.89 10.70
CA LEU A 14 -13.84 -8.26 11.04
C LEU A 14 -13.85 -8.44 12.57
N PRO A 15 -14.62 -9.42 13.09
CA PRO A 15 -14.88 -9.57 14.51
C PRO A 15 -13.58 -9.86 15.29
N THR A 16 -13.38 -9.12 16.38
CA THR A 16 -12.22 -9.20 17.29
C THR A 16 -12.23 -10.42 18.23
N LYS A 17 -12.98 -11.48 17.93
CA LYS A 17 -13.12 -12.63 18.86
C LYS A 17 -12.05 -13.72 18.65
N THR A 18 -11.39 -14.04 19.76
CA THR A 18 -10.70 -15.30 20.14
C THR A 18 -10.21 -16.19 18.99
N SER A 19 -8.91 -16.01 18.69
CA SER A 19 -8.11 -16.64 17.64
C SER A 19 -8.53 -16.22 16.22
N PRO A 20 -7.78 -15.28 15.58
CA PRO A 20 -8.09 -14.89 14.21
C PRO A 20 -7.98 -16.11 13.31
N ALA A 21 -9.00 -16.35 12.47
CA ALA A 21 -8.90 -17.32 11.40
C ALA A 21 -7.68 -16.94 10.54
N LEU A 22 -6.76 -17.88 10.35
CA LEU A 22 -5.59 -17.69 9.51
C LEU A 22 -5.95 -18.07 8.07
N TYR A 23 -5.51 -17.26 7.12
CA TYR A 23 -5.78 -17.44 5.70
C TYR A 23 -4.48 -17.69 4.93
N ASP A 24 -4.55 -18.57 3.94
CA ASP A 24 -3.45 -18.86 3.01
C ASP A 24 -3.22 -17.72 2.00
N PHE A 25 -4.21 -16.84 1.86
CA PHE A 25 -4.17 -15.70 0.96
C PHE A 25 -4.97 -14.53 1.54
N VAL A 26 -4.39 -13.33 1.55
CA VAL A 26 -5.07 -12.10 1.98
C VAL A 26 -5.01 -11.04 0.89
N LEU A 27 -6.16 -10.46 0.57
CA LEU A 27 -6.29 -9.33 -0.34
C LEU A 27 -6.52 -8.05 0.47
N VAL A 28 -5.66 -7.06 0.27
CA VAL A 28 -5.83 -5.70 0.81
C VAL A 28 -6.16 -4.77 -0.33
N ASP A 29 -7.43 -4.41 -0.42
CA ASP A 29 -7.91 -3.39 -1.32
C ASP A 29 -7.86 -2.01 -0.62
N LEU A 30 -6.82 -1.22 -0.91
CA LEU A 30 -6.71 0.12 -0.38
C LEU A 30 -7.64 1.07 -1.15
N PRO A 31 -8.41 1.93 -0.45
CA PRO A 31 -9.28 2.88 -1.11
C PRO A 31 -8.45 3.84 -1.95
N LEU A 32 -8.70 3.85 -3.26
CA LEU A 32 -8.31 4.94 -4.13
C LEU A 32 -9.23 6.11 -3.78
N ILE A 33 -8.69 7.15 -3.14
CA ILE A 33 -9.51 8.32 -2.79
C ILE A 33 -10.15 8.86 -4.07
N ALA A 34 -11.48 8.97 -3.99
CA ALA A 34 -12.33 9.28 -5.12
C ALA A 34 -11.96 10.63 -5.73
N GLU A 35 -12.08 10.69 -7.05
CA GLU A 35 -11.98 11.90 -7.85
C GLU A 35 -12.74 13.04 -7.17
N SER A 36 -12.06 14.16 -6.96
CA SER A 36 -12.69 15.45 -6.64
C SER A 36 -13.83 15.67 -7.64
N GLN A 37 -15.05 15.88 -7.15
CA GLN A 37 -16.19 16.27 -7.99
C GLN A 37 -16.01 17.66 -8.61
N ASP A 38 -15.05 18.45 -8.08
CA ASP A 38 -14.64 19.70 -8.69
C ASP A 38 -13.65 19.39 -9.82
N GLY A 39 -14.04 19.77 -11.04
CA GLY A 39 -13.37 19.50 -12.31
C GLY A 39 -11.98 20.11 -12.50
N ASP A 40 -11.21 20.31 -11.44
CA ASP A 40 -9.78 20.62 -11.51
C ASP A 40 -8.98 19.35 -11.78
N ARG A 41 -8.66 19.20 -13.07
CA ARG A 41 -8.10 18.03 -13.76
C ARG A 41 -6.62 17.74 -13.47
N TRP A 42 -6.12 18.04 -12.28
CA TRP A 42 -4.76 17.66 -11.90
C TRP A 42 -4.83 16.67 -10.75
N ARG A 43 -4.97 15.39 -11.14
CA ARG A 43 -4.83 14.26 -10.23
C ARG A 43 -3.39 14.26 -9.72
N GLU A 44 -3.15 14.71 -8.50
CA GLU A 44 -1.91 14.35 -7.84
C GLU A 44 -1.91 12.82 -7.69
N VAL A 45 -1.08 12.15 -8.50
CA VAL A 45 -1.00 10.69 -8.59
C VAL A 45 -0.71 10.05 -7.21
N ALA A 46 -0.16 10.85 -6.29
CA ALA A 46 0.15 10.47 -4.91
C ALA A 46 -0.76 11.12 -3.85
N TRP A 47 -1.91 11.72 -4.20
CA TRP A 47 -2.79 12.37 -3.20
C TRP A 47 -3.19 11.39 -2.09
N SER A 48 -3.57 10.18 -2.47
CA SER A 48 -3.89 9.09 -1.53
C SER A 48 -2.69 8.62 -0.71
N GLU A 49 -1.46 8.92 -1.14
CA GLU A 49 -0.27 8.65 -0.35
C GLU A 49 0.09 9.78 0.62
N ILE A 50 -0.43 11.01 0.45
CA ILE A 50 -0.13 12.15 1.34
C ILE A 50 -1.22 12.41 2.36
N GLU A 51 -2.47 12.03 2.05
CA GLU A 51 -3.59 12.23 2.97
C GLU A 51 -3.43 11.37 4.24
N VAL A 52 -3.53 12.02 5.40
CA VAL A 52 -3.36 11.36 6.71
C VAL A 52 -4.39 10.24 6.91
N ALA A 53 -5.64 10.46 6.51
CA ALA A 53 -6.70 9.46 6.63
C ALA A 53 -6.40 8.21 5.78
N ALA A 54 -5.87 8.38 4.57
CA ALA A 54 -5.48 7.28 3.71
C ALA A 54 -4.30 6.49 4.28
N ARG A 55 -3.28 7.17 4.81
CA ARG A 55 -2.15 6.52 5.50
C ARG A 55 -2.60 5.71 6.70
N GLN A 56 -3.50 6.27 7.51
CA GLN A 56 -4.11 5.56 8.64
C GLN A 56 -4.88 4.32 8.17
N CYS A 57 -5.66 4.45 7.09
CA CYS A 57 -6.38 3.33 6.49
C CYS A 57 -5.40 2.24 6.04
N THR A 58 -4.35 2.61 5.29
CA THR A 58 -3.32 1.68 4.82
C THR A 58 -2.67 0.92 5.96
N VAL A 59 -2.18 1.62 6.99
CA VAL A 59 -1.52 0.98 8.14
C VAL A 59 -2.48 0.06 8.88
N ARG A 60 -3.75 0.47 9.05
CA ARG A 60 -4.78 -0.35 9.69
C ARG A 60 -5.08 -1.62 8.89
N CYS A 61 -5.27 -1.51 7.58
CA CYS A 61 -5.51 -2.66 6.70
C CYS A 61 -4.34 -3.63 6.71
N LEU A 62 -3.10 -3.13 6.67
CA LEU A 62 -1.89 -3.96 6.77
C LEU A 62 -1.78 -4.66 8.12
N LEU A 63 -2.10 -3.99 9.23
CA LEU A 63 -2.15 -4.62 10.55
C LEU A 63 -3.16 -5.77 10.60
N ARG A 64 -4.36 -5.56 10.05
CA ARG A 64 -5.39 -6.61 9.98
C ARG A 64 -4.96 -7.77 9.10
N ALA A 65 -4.36 -7.49 7.96
CA ALA A 65 -3.82 -8.51 7.07
C ALA A 65 -2.74 -9.35 7.78
N LEU A 66 -1.81 -8.71 8.49
CA LEU A 66 -0.79 -9.41 9.27
C LEU A 66 -1.36 -10.27 10.39
N ASP A 67 -2.45 -9.85 11.03
CA ASP A 67 -3.13 -10.65 12.06
C ASP A 67 -3.90 -11.85 11.45
N ALA A 68 -4.18 -11.82 10.14
CA ALA A 68 -4.95 -12.82 9.41
C ALA A 68 -4.09 -13.80 8.57
N LEU A 69 -2.79 -13.53 8.35
CA LEU A 69 -1.93 -14.37 7.50
C LEU A 69 -1.48 -15.67 8.18
N ALA A 70 -1.67 -16.80 7.51
CA ALA A 70 -1.08 -18.09 7.87
C ALA A 70 0.43 -18.15 7.56
N ASP A 71 1.11 -19.19 8.02
CA ASP A 71 2.51 -19.43 7.67
C ASP A 71 2.63 -19.86 6.21
N GLY A 72 3.57 -19.28 5.46
CA GLY A 72 3.74 -19.54 4.02
C GLY A 72 2.68 -18.90 3.12
N SER A 73 1.76 -18.11 3.68
CA SER A 73 0.69 -17.44 2.94
C SER A 73 1.16 -16.29 2.05
N ASP A 74 0.30 -15.89 1.13
CA ASP A 74 0.54 -14.76 0.24
C ASP A 74 -0.32 -13.56 0.62
N LEU A 75 0.22 -12.36 0.41
CA LEU A 75 -0.46 -11.09 0.63
C LEU A 75 -0.46 -10.29 -0.67
N LEU A 76 -1.64 -9.88 -1.11
CA LEU A 76 -1.81 -9.04 -2.28
C LEU A 76 -2.33 -7.66 -1.86
N VAL A 77 -1.58 -6.58 -2.13
CA VAL A 77 -1.94 -5.22 -1.74
C VAL A 77 -2.15 -4.35 -2.97
N ARG A 78 -3.35 -3.81 -3.13
CA ARG A 78 -3.66 -2.81 -4.15
C ARG A 78 -3.23 -1.43 -3.68
N CYS A 79 -2.58 -0.65 -4.53
CA CYS A 79 -2.17 0.73 -4.24
C CYS A 79 -2.32 1.63 -5.46
N SER A 80 -2.51 2.93 -5.23
CA SER A 80 -2.57 3.95 -6.29
C SER A 80 -1.21 4.20 -6.94
N SER A 81 -0.15 4.19 -6.15
CA SER A 81 1.19 4.67 -6.50
C SER A 81 2.16 4.37 -5.35
N LEU A 82 3.46 4.58 -5.60
CA LEU A 82 4.57 4.31 -4.68
C LEU A 82 5.64 5.40 -4.74
N TYR A 83 5.21 6.64 -4.84
CA TYR A 83 6.13 7.75 -5.04
C TYR A 83 6.64 8.30 -3.71
N THR A 84 5.92 8.06 -2.62
CA THR A 84 6.30 8.58 -1.32
C THR A 84 7.20 7.61 -0.56
N ARG A 85 8.14 8.19 0.21
CA ARG A 85 8.98 7.46 1.16
C ARG A 85 8.17 6.70 2.22
N PHE A 86 6.96 7.18 2.52
CA PHE A 86 6.02 6.50 3.39
C PHE A 86 5.60 5.14 2.80
N SER A 87 5.06 5.14 1.59
CA SER A 87 4.59 3.91 0.92
C SER A 87 5.74 2.94 0.66
N LEU A 88 6.88 3.45 0.15
CA LEU A 88 8.09 2.63 -0.06
C LEU A 88 8.60 2.02 1.26
N GLY A 89 8.56 2.80 2.35
CA GLY A 89 8.93 2.33 3.68
C GLY A 89 8.01 1.21 4.18
N LEU A 90 6.70 1.28 3.92
CA LEU A 90 5.78 0.19 4.26
C LEU A 90 6.09 -1.09 3.48
N VAL A 91 6.36 -1.00 2.17
CA VAL A 91 6.73 -2.15 1.35
C VAL A 91 8.05 -2.76 1.84
N ALA A 92 9.04 -1.93 2.18
CA ALA A 92 10.32 -2.37 2.73
C ALA A 92 10.17 -3.08 4.09
N VAL A 93 9.29 -2.58 4.96
CA VAL A 93 9.01 -3.22 6.25
C VAL A 93 8.34 -4.58 6.02
N LEU A 94 7.38 -4.65 5.11
CA LEU A 94 6.69 -5.90 4.78
C LEU A 94 7.65 -6.90 4.12
N SER A 95 8.62 -6.46 3.31
CA SER A 95 9.57 -7.35 2.63
C SER A 95 10.40 -8.22 3.55
N VAL A 96 10.56 -7.80 4.81
CA VAL A 96 11.24 -8.61 5.83
C VAL A 96 10.46 -9.89 6.16
N LEU A 97 9.14 -9.89 5.93
CA LEU A 97 8.26 -11.00 6.27
C LEU A 97 7.98 -11.96 5.12
N PHE A 98 8.37 -11.67 3.89
CA PHE A 98 8.00 -12.51 2.74
C PHE A 98 9.24 -12.92 1.95
N ASP A 99 9.22 -14.13 1.41
CA ASP A 99 10.34 -14.68 0.64
C ASP A 99 10.54 -13.94 -0.69
N ARG A 100 9.45 -13.49 -1.31
CA ARG A 100 9.53 -12.71 -2.56
C ARG A 100 8.51 -11.59 -2.58
N ILE A 101 8.89 -10.53 -3.29
CA ILE A 101 8.00 -9.44 -3.67
C ILE A 101 8.03 -9.35 -5.18
N SER A 102 6.85 -9.20 -5.77
CA SER A 102 6.72 -8.81 -7.15
C SER A 102 5.68 -7.73 -7.32
N PHE A 103 5.77 -7.07 -8.46
CA PHE A 103 4.89 -6.01 -8.86
C PHE A 103 4.01 -6.52 -10.00
N ALA A 104 2.71 -6.30 -9.90
CA ALA A 104 1.76 -6.69 -10.91
C ALA A 104 0.85 -5.51 -11.27
N ARG A 105 0.63 -5.34 -12.57
CA ARG A 105 -0.38 -4.44 -13.11
C ARG A 105 -1.27 -5.25 -14.05
N PRO A 106 -2.47 -5.69 -13.59
CA PRO A 106 -3.39 -6.43 -14.44
C PRO A 106 -3.74 -5.62 -15.69
N GLN A 107 -3.81 -6.28 -16.85
CA GLN A 107 -4.16 -5.63 -18.13
C GLN A 107 -5.55 -4.98 -18.12
N VAL A 108 -6.42 -5.41 -17.19
CA VAL A 108 -7.75 -4.84 -16.96
C VAL A 108 -7.68 -3.40 -16.44
N VAL A 109 -6.57 -3.02 -15.79
CA VAL A 109 -6.36 -1.67 -15.27
C VAL A 109 -5.97 -0.74 -16.42
N PRO A 110 -6.76 0.30 -16.74
CA PRO A 110 -6.45 1.21 -17.83
C PRO A 110 -5.06 1.84 -17.68
N ALA A 111 -4.30 1.97 -18.76
CA ALA A 111 -2.90 2.44 -18.76
C ALA A 111 -2.70 3.82 -18.10
N TRP A 112 -3.72 4.68 -18.14
CA TRP A 112 -3.72 6.00 -17.50
C TRP A 112 -3.95 6.00 -16.00
N LYS A 113 -4.40 4.87 -15.40
CA LYS A 113 -4.53 4.78 -13.95
C LYS A 113 -3.17 4.47 -13.35
N GLY A 114 -2.84 5.12 -12.24
CA GLY A 114 -1.62 4.79 -11.50
C GLY A 114 -1.64 3.40 -10.86
N GLU A 115 -2.82 2.76 -10.77
CA GLU A 115 -3.14 1.58 -9.96
C GLU A 115 -2.25 0.35 -10.20
N ARG A 116 -1.86 -0.29 -9.08
CA ARG A 116 -0.82 -1.31 -9.01
C ARG A 116 -1.13 -2.32 -7.91
N TRP A 117 -0.53 -3.50 -8.04
CA TRP A 117 -0.64 -4.57 -7.07
C TRP A 117 0.73 -5.04 -6.63
N PHE A 118 0.93 -5.10 -5.32
CA PHE A 118 2.06 -5.80 -4.73
C PHE A 118 1.68 -7.20 -4.37
N VAL A 119 2.45 -8.14 -4.91
CA VAL A 119 2.36 -9.54 -4.56
C VAL A 119 3.51 -9.87 -3.63
N PHE A 120 3.18 -10.11 -2.37
CA PHE A 120 4.11 -10.63 -1.38
C PHE A 120 3.85 -12.13 -1.25
N THR A 121 4.87 -12.96 -1.49
CA THR A 121 4.69 -14.42 -1.51
C THR A 121 5.53 -15.11 -0.46
N GLY A 122 4.96 -16.13 0.19
CA GLY A 122 5.65 -16.95 1.17
C GLY A 122 5.92 -16.21 2.48
N CYS A 123 4.85 -15.93 3.25
CA CYS A 123 4.96 -15.30 4.55
C CYS A 123 5.80 -16.15 5.50
N ALA A 124 6.80 -15.54 6.13
CA ALA A 124 7.69 -16.18 7.08
C ALA A 124 6.87 -16.83 8.21
N PRO A 125 7.18 -18.09 8.56
CA PRO A 125 6.41 -18.80 9.56
C PRO A 125 6.44 -18.10 10.91
N LEU A 126 5.39 -18.26 11.72
CA LEU A 126 5.24 -17.72 13.07
C LEU A 126 6.42 -18.07 13.98
N THR A 127 7.17 -19.14 13.66
CA THR A 127 8.42 -19.53 14.33
C THR A 127 9.54 -18.48 14.17
N ARG A 128 9.57 -17.68 13.08
CA ARG A 128 10.30 -16.41 12.96
C ARG A 128 9.56 -15.27 13.69
N SER A 129 9.19 -15.52 14.95
CA SER A 129 8.29 -14.63 15.69
C SER A 129 8.86 -13.23 15.93
N LYS A 130 10.19 -13.05 15.86
CA LYS A 130 10.83 -11.77 16.22
C LYS A 130 10.58 -10.72 15.16
N GLU A 131 10.76 -11.06 13.89
CA GLU A 131 10.57 -10.18 12.74
C GLU A 131 9.09 -9.81 12.61
N ARG A 132 8.19 -10.80 12.64
CA ARG A 132 6.74 -10.55 12.58
C ARG A 132 6.26 -9.70 13.75
N LYS A 133 6.75 -9.94 14.97
CA LYS A 133 6.46 -9.10 16.14
C LYS A 133 7.02 -7.68 15.97
N ALA A 134 8.24 -7.53 15.46
CA ALA A 134 8.88 -6.24 15.25
C ALA A 134 8.14 -5.41 14.19
N VAL A 135 7.83 -6.00 13.04
CA VAL A 135 7.04 -5.36 11.99
C VAL A 135 5.66 -4.97 12.50
N ARG A 136 4.97 -5.87 13.21
CA ARG A 136 3.66 -5.57 13.80
C ARG A 136 3.76 -4.43 14.82
N ALA A 137 4.75 -4.47 15.72
CA ALA A 137 4.95 -3.42 16.71
C ALA A 137 5.26 -2.06 16.06
N LEU A 138 6.06 -2.04 14.99
CA LEU A 138 6.33 -0.85 14.20
C LEU A 138 5.05 -0.29 13.59
N LEU A 139 4.21 -1.13 12.98
CA LEU A 139 2.93 -0.68 12.41
C LEU A 139 1.94 -0.20 13.47
N VAL A 140 1.89 -0.82 14.66
CA VAL A 140 1.09 -0.33 15.79
C VAL A 140 1.57 1.05 16.26
N CYS A 141 2.90 1.22 16.39
CA CYS A 141 3.49 2.50 16.75
C CYS A 141 3.18 3.57 15.69
N LEU A 142 3.34 3.23 14.41
CA LEU A 142 3.03 4.10 13.29
C LEU A 142 1.55 4.52 13.29
N MET A 143 0.64 3.59 13.54
CA MET A 143 -0.79 3.87 13.66
C MET A 143 -1.07 4.85 14.81
N SER A 144 -0.46 4.63 15.98
CA SER A 144 -0.60 5.51 17.13
C SER A 144 -0.10 6.94 16.84
N GLN A 145 1.05 7.07 16.16
CA GLN A 145 1.62 8.36 15.77
C GLN A 145 0.73 9.11 14.77
N LEU A 146 0.24 8.40 13.74
CA LEU A 146 -0.68 8.95 12.74
C LEU A 146 -2.00 9.42 13.37
N SER A 147 -2.50 8.73 14.41
CA SER A 147 -3.71 9.14 15.12
C SER A 147 -3.49 10.29 16.10
N ALA A 148 -2.33 10.37 16.75
CA ALA A 148 -2.04 11.40 17.74
C ALA A 148 -1.75 12.78 17.12
N THR A 149 -1.31 12.81 15.85
CA THR A 149 -0.85 14.05 15.21
C THR A 149 -1.48 14.27 13.84
N PRO A 150 -2.79 14.58 13.77
CA PRO A 150 -3.49 14.74 12.49
C PRO A 150 -2.95 15.90 11.63
N THR A 151 -2.22 16.84 12.23
CA THR A 151 -1.60 17.99 11.55
C THR A 151 -0.14 17.77 11.18
N LYS A 152 0.51 16.69 11.64
CA LYS A 152 1.91 16.37 11.31
C LYS A 152 1.97 15.13 10.44
N THR A 153 2.66 15.26 9.32
CA THR A 153 2.77 14.21 8.32
C THR A 153 4.05 13.41 8.52
N ILE A 154 3.93 12.11 8.78
CA ILE A 154 5.08 11.20 8.88
C ILE A 154 5.65 10.94 7.48
N LEU A 155 6.81 11.50 7.15
CA LEU A 155 7.36 11.38 5.79
C LEU A 155 8.00 10.01 5.54
N ASP A 156 8.72 9.49 6.53
CA ASP A 156 9.56 8.31 6.38
C ASP A 156 9.20 7.27 7.44
N VAL A 157 8.89 6.04 7.00
CA VAL A 157 8.72 4.88 7.89
C VAL A 157 10.07 4.21 8.14
N VAL A 158 10.91 4.18 7.11
CA VAL A 158 12.27 3.63 7.14
C VAL A 158 13.23 4.74 6.70
N PRO A 159 14.37 4.95 7.40
CA PRO A 159 15.38 5.90 6.95
C PRO A 159 15.78 5.66 5.49
N VAL A 160 15.85 6.74 4.71
CA VAL A 160 16.20 6.66 3.27
C VAL A 160 17.54 5.96 3.04
N ALA A 161 18.52 6.18 3.93
CA ALA A 161 19.81 5.48 3.86
C ALA A 161 19.64 3.95 3.86
N LEU A 162 18.71 3.40 4.65
CA LEU A 162 18.42 1.97 4.68
C LEU A 162 17.62 1.52 3.45
N LEU A 163 16.66 2.34 2.98
CA LEU A 163 15.91 2.05 1.76
C LEU A 163 16.83 1.93 0.55
N CYS A 164 17.79 2.84 0.43
CA CYS A 164 18.78 2.88 -0.65
C CYS A 164 19.90 1.83 -0.50
N THR A 165 19.89 1.01 0.55
CA THR A 165 20.90 -0.03 0.73
C THR A 165 20.47 -1.31 -0.01
N GLY A 166 21.34 -1.82 -0.89
CA GLY A 166 21.11 -3.05 -1.66
C GLY A 166 20.19 -2.87 -2.88
N GLY A 167 19.79 -3.97 -3.50
CA GLY A 167 19.02 -3.97 -4.76
C GLY A 167 17.52 -3.65 -4.63
N PHE A 168 16.99 -3.50 -3.41
CA PHE A 168 15.56 -3.26 -3.20
C PHE A 168 15.11 -1.88 -3.71
N HIS A 169 15.93 -0.84 -3.51
CA HIS A 169 15.66 0.48 -4.07
C HIS A 169 15.67 0.48 -5.61
N GLU A 170 16.64 -0.20 -6.23
CA GLU A 170 16.71 -0.31 -7.69
C GLU A 170 15.47 -0.97 -8.27
N PHE A 171 14.99 -2.05 -7.63
CA PHE A 171 13.73 -2.70 -7.98
C PHE A 171 12.53 -1.74 -7.90
N LEU A 172 12.42 -0.95 -6.83
CA LEU A 172 11.34 0.01 -6.64
C LEU A 172 11.39 1.15 -7.66
N VAL A 173 12.59 1.67 -7.96
CA VAL A 173 12.78 2.71 -8.98
C VAL A 173 12.40 2.18 -10.35
N ALA A 174 12.90 1.01 -10.75
CA ALA A 174 12.58 0.41 -12.04
C ALA A 174 11.07 0.17 -12.20
N SER A 175 10.39 -0.31 -11.15
CA SER A 175 8.94 -0.49 -11.15
C SER A 175 8.18 0.84 -11.29
N ASN A 176 8.67 1.91 -10.65
CA ASN A 176 8.09 3.23 -10.79
C ASN A 176 8.30 3.83 -12.18
N GLU A 177 9.50 3.71 -12.74
CA GLU A 177 9.82 4.16 -14.09
C GLU A 177 8.99 3.43 -15.14
N GLU A 178 8.87 2.11 -15.07
CA GLU A 178 8.06 1.31 -16.00
C GLU A 178 6.61 1.78 -16.04
N ALA A 179 6.03 2.06 -14.88
CA ALA A 179 4.64 2.47 -14.80
C ALA A 179 4.42 3.93 -15.20
N ILE A 180 5.37 4.83 -14.94
CA ILE A 180 5.35 6.21 -15.46
C ILE A 180 5.46 6.18 -16.99
N ASP A 181 6.37 5.37 -17.54
CA ASP A 181 6.54 5.19 -18.98
C ASP A 181 5.25 4.71 -19.66
N ALA A 182 4.57 3.72 -19.07
CA ALA A 182 3.31 3.21 -19.58
C ALA A 182 2.22 4.29 -19.59
N GLU A 183 2.14 5.11 -18.55
CA GLU A 183 1.20 6.22 -18.45
C GLU A 183 1.52 7.31 -19.49
N LEU A 184 2.79 7.72 -19.63
CA LEU A 184 3.22 8.70 -20.63
C LEU A 184 2.96 8.24 -22.07
N ARG A 185 3.17 6.95 -22.37
CA ARG A 185 2.85 6.36 -23.69
C ARG A 185 1.35 6.41 -23.97
N TYR A 186 0.51 6.18 -22.97
CA TYR A 186 -0.93 6.33 -23.12
C TYR A 186 -1.30 7.78 -23.45
N TRP A 187 -0.82 8.75 -22.67
CA TRP A 187 -1.16 10.16 -22.88
C TRP A 187 -0.62 10.74 -24.18
N SER A 188 0.52 10.26 -24.66
CA SER A 188 1.08 10.68 -25.95
C SER A 188 0.38 10.08 -27.16
N SER A 189 -0.16 8.86 -27.04
CA SER A 189 -0.91 8.17 -28.12
C SER A 189 -2.40 8.49 -28.14
N SER A 190 -2.97 8.85 -26.99
CA SER A 190 -4.37 9.22 -26.82
C SER A 190 -4.45 10.67 -26.37
N PRO A 191 -4.37 11.66 -27.29
CA PRO A 191 -4.52 13.05 -26.91
C PRO A 191 -5.88 13.20 -26.20
N PRO A 192 -5.93 13.89 -25.05
CA PRO A 192 -7.20 14.13 -24.39
C PRO A 192 -8.11 14.80 -25.42
N ALA A 193 -9.31 14.23 -25.63
CA ALA A 193 -10.35 14.90 -26.39
C ALA A 193 -10.46 16.32 -25.81
N ARG A 194 -10.02 17.31 -26.59
CA ARG A 194 -10.14 18.72 -26.20
C ARG A 194 -11.63 18.96 -25.99
N ALA A 195 -12.03 19.09 -24.73
CA ALA A 195 -13.34 19.62 -24.37
C ALA A 195 -13.33 21.13 -24.60
#